data_AF-A0AA43RMV5-F1
#
_entry.id   AF-A0AA43RMV5-F1
#
_cell.length_a   1.000
_cell.length_b   1.000
_cell.length_c   1.000
_cell.angle_alpha   90.00
_cell.angle_beta   90.00
_cell.angle_gamma   90.00
#
_symmetry.space_group_name_H-M   'P 1'
#
loop_
_entity.id
_entity.type
_entity.pdbx_description
1 polymer ?
#
loop_
_entity_poly.entity_id
_entity_poly.type
_entity_poly.pdbx_seq_one_letter_code
_entity_poly.pdbx_strand_id
1 'polypeptide(L)'
;MKMVGLVDSYEEALIYAEKYNVDILEKKPMELILAINEYLTLEAITLPQPAGISGEELKEKLELEDILILQDEDGNQNPYRLRDRFQVEENSYVSLVRTDQEKNSEYDVYFYRWVPGDLQLFALKEDEWIKVEKSYQLQREQHKESELENGIDTESGE
;
A
#
# COMPACT_ATOMS: atom_id res chain seq x y z
N MET A 1 -3.13 19.76 0.58
CA MET A 1 -1.82 19.97 -0.07
C MET A 1 -0.84 20.39 1.03
N LYS A 2 -0.07 19.46 1.58
CA LYS A 2 0.99 19.78 2.56
C LYS A 2 2.11 20.51 1.81
N MET A 3 2.66 21.57 2.40
CA MET A 3 3.92 22.14 1.90
C MET A 3 5.03 21.17 2.30
N VAL A 4 5.67 20.56 1.30
CA VAL A 4 6.82 19.69 1.51
C VAL A 4 8.03 20.57 1.76
N GLY A 5 8.60 20.48 2.95
CA GLY A 5 9.93 21.03 3.22
C GLY A 5 10.95 20.11 2.58
N LEU A 6 11.40 20.44 1.38
CA LEU A 6 12.53 19.75 0.75
C LEU A 6 13.80 20.00 1.58
N VAL A 7 14.70 19.02 1.57
CA VAL A 7 16.05 19.17 2.10
C VAL A 7 16.98 19.71 1.03
N ASP A 8 17.84 20.64 1.43
CA ASP A 8 18.81 21.27 0.55
C ASP A 8 20.25 21.05 1.01
N SER A 9 20.42 20.41 2.17
CA SER A 9 21.72 20.08 2.76
C SER A 9 21.92 18.59 2.97
N TYR A 10 23.18 18.17 2.90
CA TYR A 10 23.55 16.77 3.13
C TYR A 10 23.33 16.35 4.59
N GLU A 11 23.54 17.28 5.54
CA GLU A 11 23.33 17.03 6.97
C GLU A 11 21.86 16.78 7.27
N GLU A 12 20.95 17.57 6.70
CA GLU A 12 19.50 17.30 6.83
C GLU A 12 19.12 15.98 6.15
N ALA A 13 19.64 15.73 4.94
CA ALA A 13 19.36 14.48 4.24
C ALA A 13 19.83 13.24 5.03
N LEU A 14 20.94 13.31 5.80
CA LEU A 14 21.37 12.24 6.69
C LEU A 14 20.39 12.02 7.86
N ILE A 15 19.92 13.09 8.49
CA ILE A 15 18.93 13.02 9.59
C ILE A 15 17.65 12.34 9.09
N TYR A 16 17.18 12.72 7.91
CA TYR A 16 16.01 12.12 7.30
C TYR A 16 16.25 10.68 6.83
N ALA A 17 17.45 10.37 6.33
CA ALA A 17 17.77 9.01 5.93
C ALA A 17 17.80 8.04 7.11
N GLU A 18 18.32 8.48 8.27
CA GLU A 18 18.25 7.70 9.52
C GLU A 18 16.80 7.55 9.99
N LYS A 19 16.02 8.64 9.95
CA LYS A 19 14.60 8.63 10.35
C LYS A 19 13.75 7.68 9.51
N TYR A 20 14.00 7.62 8.21
CA TYR A 20 13.21 6.83 7.25
C TYR A 20 13.87 5.52 6.84
N ASN A 21 14.98 5.14 7.51
CA ASN A 21 15.74 3.94 7.24
C ASN A 21 16.12 3.78 5.75
N VAL A 22 16.45 4.90 5.10
CA VAL A 22 16.87 4.95 3.71
C VAL A 22 18.34 4.54 3.65
N ASP A 23 18.67 3.62 2.76
CA ASP A 23 20.05 3.16 2.59
C ASP A 23 20.95 4.32 2.14
N ILE A 24 21.91 4.67 2.99
CA ILE A 24 22.87 5.76 2.81
C ILE A 24 24.24 5.26 2.32
N LEU A 25 24.44 3.95 2.21
CA LEU A 25 25.74 3.40 1.89
C LEU A 25 26.10 3.76 0.45
N GLU A 26 27.28 4.34 0.29
CA GLU A 26 27.89 4.72 -0.99
C GLU A 26 27.20 5.84 -1.79
N LYS A 27 26.16 6.49 -1.26
CA LYS A 27 25.51 7.63 -1.94
C LYS A 27 26.32 8.91 -1.79
N LYS A 28 26.56 9.62 -2.90
CA LYS A 28 27.15 10.97 -2.86
C LYS A 28 26.17 11.96 -2.24
N PRO A 29 26.65 13.11 -1.72
CA PRO A 29 25.80 14.08 -1.04
C PRO A 29 24.57 14.53 -1.82
N MET A 30 24.72 14.84 -3.11
CA MET A 30 23.60 15.22 -3.97
C MET A 30 22.62 14.06 -4.23
N GLU A 31 23.12 12.83 -4.35
CA GLU A 31 22.28 11.65 -4.58
C GLU A 31 21.45 11.31 -3.34
N LEU A 32 21.99 11.53 -2.15
CA LEU A 32 21.24 11.37 -0.91
C LEU A 32 20.15 12.45 -0.79
N ILE A 33 20.49 13.72 -1.05
CA ILE A 33 19.52 14.83 -1.01
C ILE A 33 18.37 14.57 -2.01
N LEU A 34 18.68 14.17 -3.24
CA LEU A 34 17.68 13.81 -4.24
C LEU A 34 16.80 12.65 -3.78
N ALA A 35 17.40 11.57 -3.28
CA ALA A 35 16.64 10.40 -2.81
C ALA A 35 15.69 10.75 -1.65
N ILE A 36 16.14 11.62 -0.72
CA ILE A 36 15.30 12.08 0.39
C ILE A 36 14.22 13.04 -0.11
N ASN A 37 14.51 13.94 -1.04
CA ASN A 37 13.51 14.84 -1.61
C ASN A 37 12.45 14.11 -2.43
N GLU A 38 12.86 13.11 -3.21
CA GLU A 38 11.94 12.20 -3.89
C GLU A 38 11.08 11.48 -2.85
N TYR A 39 11.67 10.94 -1.78
CA TYR A 39 10.91 10.31 -0.70
C TYR A 39 9.91 11.26 -0.03
N LEU A 40 10.33 12.47 0.36
CA LEU A 40 9.45 13.47 0.98
C LEU A 40 8.35 13.95 0.04
N THR A 41 8.63 14.01 -1.26
CA THR A 41 7.64 14.34 -2.29
C THR A 41 6.68 13.19 -2.52
N LEU A 42 7.14 11.94 -2.47
CA LEU A 42 6.33 10.73 -2.54
C LEU A 42 5.44 10.58 -1.29
N GLU A 43 5.94 10.86 -0.08
CA GLU A 43 5.12 10.91 1.15
C GLU A 43 4.02 11.98 1.05
N ALA A 44 4.29 13.09 0.37
CA ALA A 44 3.30 14.15 0.16
C ALA A 44 2.23 13.81 -0.88
N ILE A 45 2.50 12.85 -1.77
CA ILE A 45 1.50 12.19 -2.60
C ILE A 45 0.82 11.16 -1.70
N THR A 46 -0.10 11.67 -0.87
CA THR A 46 -0.94 10.96 0.10
C THR A 46 -1.25 9.51 -0.26
N LEU A 47 -0.39 8.60 0.19
CA LEU A 47 -0.74 7.22 0.50
C LEU A 47 -0.53 7.06 2.01
N PRO A 48 -1.42 6.37 2.74
CA PRO A 48 -1.26 6.23 4.18
C PRO A 48 0.10 5.58 4.47
N GLN A 49 0.82 6.12 5.44
CA GLN A 49 2.15 5.65 5.79
C GLN A 49 2.15 4.13 6.07
N PRO A 50 3.30 3.46 5.80
CA PRO A 50 3.49 2.05 6.11
C PRO A 50 3.19 1.81 7.60
N ALA A 51 2.11 1.11 7.89
CA ALA A 51 1.69 0.87 9.26
C ALA A 51 2.27 -0.43 9.81
N GLY A 52 2.67 -0.38 11.08
CA GLY A 52 3.01 -1.56 11.84
C GLY A 52 1.76 -2.41 12.10
N ILE A 53 1.77 -3.65 11.64
CA ILE A 53 0.69 -4.61 11.90
C ILE A 53 0.76 -5.00 13.37
N SER A 54 -0.29 -4.70 14.15
CA SER A 54 -0.40 -5.14 15.54
C SER A 54 -1.04 -6.53 15.61
N GLY A 55 -0.22 -7.57 15.70
CA GLY A 55 -0.64 -8.95 15.95
C GLY A 55 0.45 -9.96 15.63
N GLU A 56 0.79 -10.87 16.55
CA GLU A 56 1.83 -11.89 16.32
C GLU A 56 1.41 -13.00 15.34
N GLU A 57 0.11 -13.24 15.19
CA GLU A 57 -0.43 -14.29 14.31
C GLU A 57 -0.62 -13.81 12.85
N LEU A 58 -0.74 -12.50 12.61
CA LEU A 58 -0.86 -11.89 11.27
C LEU A 58 0.46 -11.92 10.45
N LYS A 59 1.57 -12.32 11.09
CA LYS A 59 2.94 -12.21 10.56
C LYS A 59 3.28 -13.21 9.46
N GLU A 60 2.65 -14.38 9.47
CA GLU A 60 2.99 -15.47 8.55
C GLU A 60 1.97 -15.65 7.41
N LYS A 61 0.71 -15.23 7.63
CA LYS A 61 -0.36 -15.33 6.65
C LYS A 61 -1.32 -14.16 6.81
N LEU A 62 -1.22 -13.17 5.93
CA LEU A 62 -2.34 -12.26 5.68
C LEU A 62 -3.42 -13.04 4.94
N GLU A 63 -4.56 -13.21 5.59
CA GLU A 63 -5.75 -13.84 5.03
C GLU A 63 -6.70 -12.78 4.46
N LEU A 64 -7.52 -13.19 3.49
CA LEU A 64 -8.57 -12.31 2.96
C LEU A 64 -9.55 -11.97 4.08
N GLU A 65 -10.06 -10.74 4.07
CA GLU A 65 -10.93 -10.18 5.11
C GLU A 65 -10.26 -9.84 6.46
N ASP A 66 -8.96 -10.07 6.61
CA ASP A 66 -8.24 -9.63 7.80
C ASP A 66 -8.36 -8.12 8.01
N ILE A 67 -8.53 -7.70 9.27
CA ILE A 67 -8.59 -6.29 9.64
C ILE A 67 -7.23 -5.86 10.18
N LEU A 68 -6.59 -4.94 9.46
CA LEU A 68 -5.32 -4.32 9.81
C LEU A 68 -5.58 -2.93 10.39
N ILE A 69 -4.91 -2.61 11.48
CA ILE A 69 -4.95 -1.27 12.06
C ILE A 69 -3.77 -0.49 11.50
N LEU A 70 -4.04 0.50 10.64
CA LEU A 70 -3.01 1.35 10.08
C LEU A 70 -2.96 2.70 10.78
N GLN A 71 -1.75 3.18 11.10
CA GLN A 71 -1.53 4.49 11.68
C GLN A 71 -1.31 5.53 10.57
N ASP A 72 -2.03 6.64 10.62
CA ASP A 72 -1.81 7.80 9.74
C ASP A 72 -0.75 8.76 10.27
N GLU A 73 -0.40 9.78 9.47
CA GLU A 73 0.63 10.78 9.80
C GLU A 73 0.31 11.59 11.07
N ASP A 74 -0.97 11.70 11.43
CA ASP A 74 -1.44 12.39 12.62
C ASP A 74 -1.45 11.46 13.85
N GLY A 75 -0.97 10.22 13.68
CA GLY A 75 -0.89 9.20 14.70
C GLY A 75 -2.20 8.48 14.96
N ASN A 76 -3.26 8.74 14.18
CA ASN A 76 -4.54 8.08 14.35
C ASN A 76 -4.50 6.68 13.77
N GLN A 77 -5.08 5.74 14.52
CA GLN A 77 -5.21 4.36 14.13
C GLN A 77 -6.55 4.15 13.44
N ASN A 78 -6.51 3.75 12.17
CA ASN A 78 -7.66 3.51 11.34
C ASN A 78 -7.73 2.03 10.94
N PRO A 79 -8.89 1.37 11.05
CA PRO A 79 -9.06 -0.04 10.66
C PRO A 79 -9.31 -0.21 9.15
N TYR A 80 -8.54 -1.09 8.53
CA TYR A 80 -8.60 -1.44 7.11
C TYR A 80 -8.84 -2.93 6.93
N ARG A 81 -9.74 -3.32 6.05
CA ARG A 81 -10.00 -4.71 5.68
C ARG A 81 -9.16 -5.08 4.45
N LEU A 82 -8.47 -6.21 4.51
CA LEU A 82 -7.78 -6.80 3.37
C LEU A 82 -8.79 -7.36 2.39
N ARG A 83 -8.74 -6.88 1.14
CA ARG A 83 -9.68 -7.28 0.09
C ARG A 83 -9.06 -8.31 -0.84
N ASP A 84 -7.83 -8.06 -1.29
CA ASP A 84 -7.14 -8.93 -2.23
C ASP A 84 -5.65 -9.04 -1.89
N ARG A 85 -5.09 -10.16 -2.31
CA ARG A 85 -3.64 -10.40 -2.32
C ARG A 85 -3.25 -10.89 -3.70
N PHE A 86 -2.25 -10.25 -4.28
CA PHE A 86 -1.80 -10.59 -5.62
C PHE A 86 -0.29 -10.46 -5.73
N GLN A 87 0.26 -11.20 -6.69
CA GLN A 87 1.69 -11.21 -6.97
C GLN A 87 1.92 -10.59 -8.34
N VAL A 88 2.82 -9.62 -8.41
CA VAL A 88 3.26 -9.02 -9.68
C VAL A 88 4.77 -9.19 -9.75
N GLU A 89 5.23 -9.94 -10.75
CA GLU A 89 6.63 -10.32 -10.90
C GLU A 89 7.14 -11.06 -9.64
N GLU A 90 8.14 -10.51 -8.95
CA GLU A 90 8.76 -11.09 -7.76
C GLU A 90 8.18 -10.54 -6.45
N ASN A 91 7.32 -9.52 -6.52
CA ASN A 91 6.78 -8.81 -5.36
C ASN A 91 5.34 -9.24 -5.06
N SER A 92 5.01 -9.30 -3.76
CA SER A 92 3.65 -9.53 -3.27
C SER A 92 3.00 -8.23 -2.83
N TYR A 93 1.72 -8.08 -3.14
CA TYR A 93 0.95 -6.87 -2.90
C TYR A 93 -0.42 -7.20 -2.29
N VAL A 94 -0.97 -6.22 -1.58
CA VAL A 94 -2.28 -6.30 -0.95
C VAL A 94 -3.10 -5.07 -1.26
N SER A 95 -4.42 -5.26 -1.41
CA SER A 95 -5.40 -4.17 -1.49
C SER A 95 -6.17 -4.08 -0.17
N LEU A 96 -6.34 -2.87 0.32
CA LEU A 96 -6.97 -2.57 1.61
C LEU A 96 -8.08 -1.55 1.42
N VAL A 97 -9.17 -1.71 2.16
CA VAL A 97 -10.28 -0.75 2.19
C VAL A 97 -10.56 -0.36 3.62
N ARG A 98 -10.76 0.94 3.86
CA ARG A 98 -11.16 1.45 5.16
C ARG A 98 -12.51 0.85 5.59
N THR A 99 -12.55 0.25 6.77
CA THR A 99 -13.78 -0.42 7.28
C THR A 99 -14.93 0.56 7.53
N ASP A 100 -14.66 1.84 7.79
CA ASP A 100 -15.69 2.88 7.89
C ASP A 100 -16.21 3.34 6.52
N GLN A 101 -15.48 3.06 5.44
CA GLN A 101 -15.85 3.41 4.07
C GLN A 101 -16.41 2.23 3.27
N GLU A 102 -16.25 0.98 3.72
CA GLU A 102 -16.63 -0.21 2.96
C GLU A 102 -18.14 -0.28 2.62
N LYS A 103 -18.98 0.44 3.38
CA LYS A 103 -20.43 0.52 3.18
C LYS A 103 -20.85 1.64 2.23
N ASN A 104 -19.92 2.49 1.84
CA ASN A 104 -20.20 3.58 0.93
C ASN A 104 -20.32 3.05 -0.50
N SER A 105 -21.17 3.70 -1.32
CA SER A 105 -21.30 3.39 -2.74
C SER A 105 -19.99 3.61 -3.51
N GLU A 106 -19.16 4.51 -3.01
CA GLU A 106 -17.83 4.83 -3.53
C GLU A 106 -16.85 4.85 -2.34
N TYR A 107 -15.74 4.13 -2.47
CA TYR A 107 -14.71 4.03 -1.45
C TYR A 107 -13.32 3.96 -2.10
N ASP A 108 -12.33 4.45 -1.35
CA ASP A 108 -10.94 4.39 -1.78
C ASP A 108 -10.36 3.00 -1.51
N VAL A 109 -9.54 2.53 -2.45
CA VAL A 109 -8.76 1.29 -2.32
C VAL A 109 -7.29 1.67 -2.20
N TYR A 110 -6.66 1.16 -1.15
CA TYR A 110 -5.27 1.42 -0.83
C TYR A 110 -4.42 0.21 -1.20
N PHE A 111 -3.24 0.44 -1.75
CA PHE A 111 -2.35 -0.64 -2.19
C PHE A 111 -1.02 -0.56 -1.48
N TYR A 112 -0.54 -1.73 -1.05
CA TYR A 112 0.73 -1.86 -0.37
C TYR A 112 1.49 -3.08 -0.85
N ARG A 113 2.81 -3.00 -0.79
CA ARG A 113 3.68 -4.16 -0.92
C ARG A 113 3.73 -4.88 0.43
N TRP A 114 3.59 -6.19 0.38
CA TRP A 114 3.68 -7.07 1.53
C TRP A 114 4.85 -8.03 1.35
N VAL A 115 5.66 -8.18 2.39
CA VAL A 115 6.74 -9.17 2.43
C VAL A 115 6.35 -10.22 3.47
N PRO A 116 6.19 -11.50 3.09
CA PRO A 116 5.87 -12.55 4.05
C PRO A 116 6.91 -12.61 5.18
N GLY A 117 6.44 -12.59 6.42
CA GLY A 117 7.30 -12.55 7.61
C GLY A 117 7.72 -11.14 8.06
N ASP A 118 7.42 -10.10 7.29
CA ASP A 118 7.60 -8.71 7.71
C ASP A 118 6.36 -8.17 8.43
N LEU A 119 6.58 -7.24 9.37
CA LEU A 119 5.54 -6.62 10.19
C LEU A 119 5.01 -5.32 9.60
N GLN A 120 5.61 -4.91 8.49
CA GLN A 120 5.34 -3.64 7.85
C GLN A 120 4.81 -3.89 6.45
N LEU A 121 3.77 -3.13 6.10
CA LEU A 121 3.38 -2.92 4.72
C LEU A 121 4.21 -1.79 4.16
N PHE A 122 4.64 -1.88 2.90
CA PHE A 122 5.45 -0.84 2.27
C PHE A 122 4.62 -0.09 1.24
N ALA A 123 4.76 1.24 1.21
CA ALA A 123 4.19 2.04 0.14
C ALA A 123 4.76 1.63 -1.22
N LEU A 124 3.93 1.73 -2.27
CA LEU A 124 4.35 1.44 -3.63
C LEU A 124 5.28 2.52 -4.16
N LYS A 125 6.27 2.11 -4.95
CA LYS A 125 7.07 3.04 -5.76
C LYS A 125 6.29 3.45 -7.03
N GLU A 126 6.68 4.57 -7.62
CA GLU A 126 6.03 5.12 -8.83
C GLU A 126 6.03 4.11 -9.99
N ASP A 127 7.14 3.37 -10.17
CA ASP A 127 7.29 2.35 -11.20
C ASP A 127 6.48 1.06 -10.92
N GLU A 128 6.13 0.82 -9.65
CA GLU A 128 5.28 -0.30 -9.23
C GLU A 128 3.80 0.02 -9.43
N TRP A 129 3.39 1.27 -9.27
CA TRP A 129 1.97 1.69 -9.31
C TRP A 129 1.27 1.25 -10.61
N ILE A 130 1.89 1.54 -11.76
CA ILE A 130 1.32 1.21 -13.08
C ILE A 130 1.11 -0.30 -13.23
N LYS A 131 2.02 -1.11 -12.70
CA LYS A 131 1.94 -2.57 -12.79
C LYS A 131 0.87 -3.12 -11.86
N VAL A 132 0.83 -2.61 -10.63
CA VAL A 132 -0.13 -3.00 -9.60
C VAL A 132 -1.56 -2.64 -10.01
N GLU A 133 -1.79 -1.41 -10.46
CA GLU A 133 -3.10 -0.94 -10.91
C GLU A 133 -3.64 -1.81 -12.05
N LYS A 134 -2.80 -2.09 -13.06
CA LYS A 134 -3.18 -2.94 -14.18
C LYS A 134 -3.51 -4.37 -13.75
N SER A 135 -2.73 -4.96 -12.86
CA SER A 135 -2.98 -6.31 -12.35
C SER A 135 -4.28 -6.37 -11.54
N TYR A 136 -4.54 -5.36 -10.72
CA TYR A 136 -5.76 -5.27 -9.92
C TYR A 136 -7.02 -5.10 -10.77
N GLN A 137 -6.96 -4.26 -11.80
CA GLN A 137 -8.06 -4.12 -12.77
C GLN A 137 -8.35 -5.45 -13.47
N LEU A 138 -7.31 -6.14 -13.95
CA LEU A 138 -7.45 -7.44 -14.61
C LEU A 138 -8.12 -8.48 -13.70
N GLN A 139 -7.73 -8.55 -12.42
CA GLN A 139 -8.35 -9.45 -11.45
C GLN A 139 -9.82 -9.12 -11.19
N ARG A 140 -10.17 -7.84 -11.10
CA ARG A 140 -11.57 -7.42 -10.94
C ARG A 140 -12.42 -7.71 -12.17
N GLU A 141 -11.86 -7.59 -13.37
CA GLU A 141 -12.56 -7.96 -14.61
C GLU A 141 -12.83 -9.47 -14.64
N GLN A 142 -11.85 -10.30 -14.29
CA GLN A 142 -12.02 -11.76 -14.19
C GLN A 142 -13.03 -12.19 -13.11
N HIS A 143 -13.06 -11.48 -11.97
CA HIS A 143 -14.06 -11.71 -10.93
C HIS A 143 -15.47 -11.32 -11.38
N LYS A 144 -15.63 -10.20 -12.10
CA LYS A 144 -16.92 -9.79 -12.67
C LYS A 144 -17.44 -10.78 -13.72
N GLU A 145 -16.58 -11.33 -14.56
CA GLU A 145 -16.97 -12.37 -15.53
C GLU A 145 -17.39 -13.67 -14.81
N SER A 146 -16.70 -14.05 -13.74
CA SER A 146 -17.06 -15.25 -12.95
C SER A 146 -18.37 -15.11 -12.16
N GLU A 147 -18.73 -13.90 -11.70
CA GLU A 147 -20.04 -13.64 -11.07
C GLU A 147 -21.18 -13.63 -12.09
N LEU A 148 -20.91 -13.22 -13.34
CA LEU A 148 -21.89 -13.25 -14.43
C LEU A 148 -22.13 -14.67 -14.96
N GLU A 149 -21.11 -15.54 -15.03
CA GLU A 149 -21.30 -16.95 -15.44
C GLU A 149 -22.03 -17.80 -14.39
N ASN A 150 -21.88 -17.52 -13.09
CA ASN A 150 -22.60 -18.22 -12.03
C ASN A 150 -24.05 -17.72 -11.82
N GLY A 151 -24.45 -16.63 -12.50
CA GLY A 151 -25.79 -16.05 -12.40
C GLY A 151 -26.82 -16.59 -13.41
N ILE A 152 -26.45 -17.57 -14.25
CA ILE A 152 -27.32 -18.05 -15.36
C ILE A 152 -28.03 -19.39 -15.04
N ASP A 153 -27.73 -20.04 -13.93
CA ASP A 153 -28.40 -21.28 -13.51
C ASP A 153 -29.33 -21.05 -12.31
N THR A 154 -30.37 -20.24 -12.47
CA THR A 154 -31.63 -20.49 -11.77
C THR A 154 -32.77 -19.77 -12.46
N GLU A 155 -33.84 -20.52 -12.72
CA GLU A 155 -35.17 -20.06 -13.14
C GLU A 155 -35.45 -20.03 -14.65
N SER A 156 -35.51 -21.23 -15.25
CA SER A 156 -36.54 -21.56 -16.24
C SER A 156 -36.79 -23.07 -16.20
N GLY A 157 -37.44 -23.50 -15.11
CA GLY A 157 -37.89 -24.86 -14.92
C GLY A 157 -39.26 -24.83 -14.24
N GLU A 158 -40.28 -25.19 -15.04
CA GLU A 158 -41.70 -25.45 -14.74
C GLU A 158 -42.68 -24.28 -14.80
#